data_AF-A0A8J9SZJ0-F1
#
_entry.id   AF-A0A8J9SZJ0-F1
#
_cell.length_a   1.000
_cell.length_b   1.000
_cell.length_c   1.000
_cell.angle_alpha   90.00
_cell.angle_beta   90.00
_cell.angle_gamma   90.00
#
_symmetry.space_group_name_H-M   'P 1'
#
loop_
_entity.id
_entity.type
_entity.pdbx_description
1 polymer ?
#
loop_
_entity_poly.entity_id
_entity_poly.type
_entity_poly.pdbx_seq_one_letter_code
_entity_poly.pdbx_strand_id
1 'polypeptide(L)'
;MMLKMQATDFGNSRNECRSRAALRMARRVVIKAGTSVVANDDGSPSLTRLGAIVEQIAALNQAGVEVIFVSSGAVGMGKNLLRKQARLNMSFKDLHKSDSHHAHLGSGLHA
;
A
#
# COMPACT_ATOMS: atom_id res chain seq x y z
N MET A 1 -12.37 -0.76 0.26
CA MET A 1 -10.95 -0.72 -0.18
C MET A 1 -10.83 -1.49 -1.49
N MET A 2 -10.42 -0.85 -2.59
CA MET A 2 -10.48 -1.46 -3.93
C MET A 2 -9.08 -1.70 -4.49
N LEU A 3 -8.65 -2.96 -4.53
CA LEU A 3 -7.51 -3.38 -5.35
C LEU A 3 -7.97 -3.32 -6.81
N LYS A 4 -7.29 -2.56 -7.67
CA LYS A 4 -7.57 -2.55 -9.11
C LYS A 4 -6.56 -3.47 -9.80
N MET A 5 -7.07 -4.59 -10.29
CA MET A 5 -6.36 -5.46 -11.23
C MET A 5 -6.67 -4.98 -12.65
N GLN A 6 -5.62 -4.76 -13.44
CA GLN A 6 -5.74 -4.45 -14.86
C GLN A 6 -4.98 -5.54 -15.64
N ALA A 7 -5.66 -6.21 -16.57
CA ALA A 7 -4.98 -7.04 -17.56
C ALA A 7 -4.45 -6.12 -18.66
N THR A 8 -3.19 -6.28 -19.01
CA THR A 8 -2.57 -5.56 -20.13
C THR A 8 -1.80 -6.56 -20.98
N ASP A 9 -2.32 -6.85 -22.17
CA ASP A 9 -1.58 -7.51 -23.24
C ASP A 9 -0.76 -6.44 -23.97
N PHE A 10 0.56 -6.61 -24.06
CA PHE A 10 1.47 -5.68 -24.73
C PHE A 10 1.73 -6.08 -26.19
N GLY A 11 0.76 -6.76 -26.81
CA GLY A 11 0.66 -6.94 -28.26
C GLY A 11 -0.71 -6.47 -28.77
N ASN A 12 -0.72 -5.30 -29.42
CA ASN A 12 -1.82 -4.77 -30.25
C ASN A 12 -3.05 -4.12 -29.56
N SER A 13 -3.20 -2.81 -29.83
CA SER A 13 -4.41 -1.97 -29.87
C SER A 13 -5.49 -2.05 -28.77
N ARG A 14 -5.55 -0.98 -27.96
CA ARG A 14 -6.75 -0.22 -27.52
C ARG A 14 -8.01 -0.93 -26.98
N ASN A 15 -7.96 -2.15 -26.47
CA ASN A 15 -9.14 -2.75 -25.81
C ASN A 15 -8.95 -2.85 -24.29
N GLU A 16 -9.53 -1.90 -23.55
CA GLU A 16 -9.85 -2.09 -22.13
C GLU A 16 -10.73 -3.34 -22.02
N CYS A 17 -10.17 -4.46 -21.56
CA CYS A 17 -10.96 -5.65 -21.35
C CYS A 17 -11.74 -5.51 -20.03
N ARG A 18 -12.92 -4.91 -20.13
CA ARG A 18 -13.78 -4.53 -18.99
C ARG A 18 -14.42 -5.72 -18.27
N SER A 19 -14.26 -6.95 -18.78
CA SER A 19 -14.90 -8.13 -18.21
C SER A 19 -13.93 -8.93 -17.33
N ARG A 20 -14.44 -9.44 -16.20
CA ARG A 20 -13.67 -10.35 -15.33
C ARG A 20 -13.20 -11.62 -16.05
N ALA A 21 -13.89 -12.02 -17.12
CA ALA A 21 -13.52 -13.15 -17.96
C ALA A 21 -12.17 -12.94 -18.65
N ALA A 22 -11.87 -11.71 -19.07
CA ALA A 22 -10.60 -11.39 -19.73
C ALA A 22 -9.39 -11.54 -18.81
N LEU A 23 -9.54 -11.18 -17.53
CA LEU A 23 -8.49 -11.37 -16.53
C LEU A 23 -8.10 -12.85 -16.37
N ARG A 24 -9.04 -13.79 -16.60
CA ARG A 24 -8.76 -15.23 -16.47
C ARG A 24 -7.90 -15.79 -17.60
N MET A 25 -7.87 -15.13 -18.76
CA MET A 25 -7.08 -15.55 -19.92
C MET A 25 -5.82 -14.69 -20.10
N ALA A 26 -5.60 -13.71 -19.23
CA ALA A 26 -4.48 -12.79 -19.33
C ALA A 26 -3.15 -13.49 -19.01
N ARG A 27 -2.20 -13.42 -19.94
CA ARG A 27 -0.83 -13.91 -19.73
C ARG A 27 0.00 -12.97 -18.84
N ARG A 28 -0.33 -11.68 -18.84
CA ARG A 28 0.32 -10.64 -18.04
C ARG A 28 -0.71 -9.73 -17.39
N VAL A 29 -0.50 -9.42 -16.11
CA VAL A 29 -1.39 -8.54 -15.35
C VAL A 29 -0.60 -7.49 -14.57
N VAL A 30 -1.17 -6.29 -14.47
CA VAL A 30 -0.71 -5.23 -13.59
C VAL A 30 -1.63 -5.19 -12.38
N ILE A 31 -1.06 -5.41 -11.19
CA ILE A 31 -1.77 -5.29 -9.92
C ILE A 31 -1.38 -3.97 -9.28
N LYS A 32 -2.34 -3.05 -9.16
CA LYS A 32 -2.12 -1.78 -8.48
C LYS A 32 -2.66 -1.81 -7.05
N ALA A 33 -1.77 -1.56 -6.10
CA ALA A 33 -2.09 -1.43 -4.69
C ALA A 33 -1.96 0.02 -4.21
N GLY A 34 -3.09 0.58 -3.76
CA GLY A 34 -3.15 1.91 -3.12
C GLY A 34 -2.51 1.90 -1.72
N THR A 35 -2.22 3.08 -1.17
CA THR A 35 -1.62 3.24 0.17
C THR A 35 -2.40 2.49 1.25
N SER A 36 -3.74 2.55 1.23
CA SER A 36 -4.58 1.85 2.23
C SER A 36 -4.46 0.32 2.15
N VAL A 37 -4.01 -0.22 1.02
CA VAL A 37 -3.74 -1.66 0.85
C VAL A 37 -2.41 -2.04 1.49
N VAL A 38 -1.36 -1.26 1.22
CA VAL A 38 0.02 -1.62 1.56
C VAL A 38 0.50 -1.07 2.90
N ALA A 39 -0.22 -0.12 3.50
CA ALA A 39 0.11 0.51 4.76
C ALA A 39 -1.05 0.43 5.77
N ASN A 40 -0.71 0.47 7.05
CA ASN A 40 -1.62 0.70 8.17
C ASN A 40 -1.83 2.20 8.38
N ASP A 41 -2.78 2.58 9.23
CA ASP A 41 -3.15 3.99 9.47
C ASP A 41 -2.01 4.80 10.12
N ASP A 42 -1.12 4.13 10.86
CA ASP A 42 0.09 4.73 11.44
C ASP A 42 1.22 4.93 10.40
N GLY A 43 0.98 4.56 9.15
CA GLY A 43 1.96 4.61 8.08
C GLY A 43 3.02 3.51 8.15
N SER A 44 2.87 2.47 8.97
CA SER A 44 3.69 1.27 8.89
C SER A 44 3.26 0.36 7.72
N PRO A 45 4.15 -0.49 7.16
CA PRO A 45 3.74 -1.49 6.17
C PRO A 45 2.71 -2.47 6.75
N SER A 46 1.64 -2.75 6.00
CA SER A 46 0.63 -3.74 6.40
C SER A 46 1.10 -5.14 6.02
N LEU A 47 2.01 -5.71 6.81
CA LEU A 47 2.68 -6.98 6.49
C LEU A 47 1.70 -8.14 6.28
N THR A 48 0.62 -8.22 7.05
CA THR A 48 -0.41 -9.26 6.88
C THR A 48 -1.09 -9.16 5.51
N ARG A 49 -1.50 -7.96 5.08
CA ARG A 49 -2.10 -7.77 3.75
C ARG A 49 -1.09 -8.02 2.63
N LEU A 50 0.13 -7.52 2.81
CA LEU A 50 1.20 -7.73 1.83
C LEU A 50 1.55 -9.21 1.68
N GLY A 51 1.63 -9.97 2.78
CA GLY A 51 1.87 -11.40 2.76
C GLY A 51 0.82 -12.13 1.93
N ALA A 52 -0.47 -11.90 2.21
CA ALA A 52 -1.55 -12.51 1.45
C ALA A 52 -1.53 -12.14 -0.04
N ILE A 53 -1.19 -10.89 -0.39
CA ILE A 53 -1.05 -10.45 -1.78
C ILE A 53 0.14 -11.15 -2.45
N VAL A 54 1.28 -11.25 -1.76
CA VAL A 54 2.48 -11.91 -2.28
C VAL A 54 2.24 -13.40 -2.50
N GLU A 55 1.53 -14.08 -1.61
CA GLU A 55 1.12 -15.48 -1.78
C GLU A 55 0.24 -15.66 -3.03
N GLN A 56 -0.73 -14.77 -3.24
CA GLN A 56 -1.58 -14.81 -4.44
C GLN A 56 -0.77 -14.53 -5.72
N ILE A 57 0.17 -13.59 -5.68
CA ILE A 57 1.08 -13.30 -6.79
C ILE A 57 1.99 -14.51 -7.08
N ALA A 58 2.50 -15.17 -6.04
CA ALA A 58 3.33 -16.36 -6.18
C ALA A 58 2.55 -17.50 -6.85
N ALA A 59 1.28 -17.71 -6.48
CA ALA A 59 0.41 -18.68 -7.13
C ALA A 59 0.18 -18.35 -8.62
N LEU A 60 -0.02 -17.08 -8.97
CA LEU A 60 -0.16 -16.64 -10.37
C LEU A 60 1.13 -16.88 -11.17
N ASN A 61 2.29 -16.55 -10.60
CA ASN A 61 3.58 -16.78 -11.23
C ASN A 61 3.82 -18.28 -11.46
N GLN A 62 3.47 -19.15 -10.50
CA GLN A 62 3.57 -20.62 -10.65
C GLN A 62 2.63 -21.15 -11.75
N ALA A 63 1.48 -20.50 -11.96
CA ALA A 63 0.55 -20.80 -13.04
C ALA A 63 0.99 -20.21 -14.41
N GLY A 64 2.18 -19.59 -14.50
CA GLY A 64 2.72 -19.03 -15.74
C GLY A 64 2.18 -17.65 -16.10
N VAL A 65 1.49 -16.96 -15.18
CA VAL A 65 1.04 -15.58 -15.38
C VAL A 65 2.12 -14.62 -14.92
N GLU A 66 2.46 -13.65 -15.76
CA GLU A 66 3.42 -12.60 -15.41
C GLU A 66 2.74 -11.47 -14.65
N VAL A 67 3.24 -11.15 -13.46
CA VAL A 67 2.69 -10.10 -12.61
C VAL A 67 3.63 -8.91 -12.53
N ILE A 68 3.11 -7.72 -12.84
CA ILE A 68 3.74 -6.44 -12.51
C ILE A 68 2.99 -5.83 -11.32
N PHE A 69 3.66 -5.72 -10.18
CA PHE A 69 3.08 -5.13 -8.98
C PHE A 69 3.47 -3.65 -8.83
N VAL A 70 2.48 -2.77 -8.70
CA VAL A 70 2.67 -1.32 -8.56
C VAL A 70 2.07 -0.86 -7.24
N SER A 71 2.87 -0.22 -6.38
CA SER A 71 2.44 0.25 -5.06
C SER A 71 2.71 1.74 -4.81
N SER A 72 1.98 2.36 -3.88
CA SER A 72 2.02 3.81 -3.60
C SER A 72 2.45 4.20 -2.17
N GLY A 73 2.64 3.25 -1.25
CA GLY A 73 2.81 3.52 0.19
C GLY A 73 4.14 4.16 0.62
N ALA A 74 5.07 4.42 -0.29
CA ALA A 74 6.44 4.85 0.03
C ALA A 74 6.51 6.13 0.89
N VAL A 75 5.72 7.15 0.55
CA VAL A 75 5.75 8.44 1.26
C VAL A 75 5.22 8.34 2.69
N GLY A 76 4.14 7.58 2.90
CA GLY A 76 3.58 7.36 4.24
C GLY A 76 4.56 6.63 5.16
N MET A 77 5.15 5.55 4.65
CA MET A 77 6.15 4.75 5.37
C MET A 77 7.44 5.53 5.64
N GLY A 78 7.92 6.30 4.67
CA GLY A 78 9.08 7.17 4.84
C GLY A 78 8.87 8.22 5.94
N LYS A 79 7.71 8.88 5.97
CA LYS A 79 7.36 9.83 7.04
C LYS A 79 7.35 9.17 8.42
N ASN A 80 6.79 7.96 8.53
CA ASN A 80 6.77 7.21 9.79
C ASN A 80 8.19 6.87 10.26
N LEU A 81 9.06 6.40 9.35
CA LEU A 81 10.45 6.09 9.66
C LEU A 81 11.22 7.33 10.16
N LEU A 82 11.11 8.45 9.45
CA LEU A 82 11.77 9.69 9.83
C LEU A 82 11.29 10.22 11.18
N ARG A 83 9.99 10.12 11.48
CA ARG A 83 9.44 10.50 12.80
C ARG A 83 10.01 9.62 13.91
N LYS A 84 10.11 8.31 13.70
CA LYS A 84 10.72 7.38 14.66
C LYS A 84 12.19 7.73 14.90
N GLN A 85 12.97 7.96 13.85
CA GLN A 85 14.37 8.36 13.95
C GLN A 85 14.53 9.69 14.69
N ALA A 86 13.70 10.69 14.39
CA ALA A 86 13.72 11.96 15.10
C ALA A 86 13.47 11.78 16.61
N ARG A 87 12.46 10.97 17.00
CA ARG A 87 12.18 10.69 18.43
C ARG A 87 13.34 9.99 19.13
N LEU A 88 14.01 9.05 18.46
CA LEU A 88 15.16 8.34 19.03
C LEU A 88 16.39 9.25 19.23
N ASN A 89 16.51 10.32 18.46
CA ASN A 89 17.62 11.27 18.54
C ASN A 89 17.35 12.47 19.46
N MET A 90 16.16 12.56 20.07
CA MET A 90 15.80 13.69 20.95
C MET A 90 16.29 13.51 22.38
N SER A 91 16.64 14.62 23.03
CA SER A 91 16.93 14.63 24.47
C SER A 91 15.65 14.42 25.28
N PHE A 92 15.78 13.95 26.52
CA PHE A 92 14.66 13.70 27.43
C PHE A 92 13.77 14.94 27.64
N LYS A 93 14.35 16.15 27.55
CA LYS A 93 13.62 17.42 27.63
C LYS A 93 12.74 17.71 26.40
N ASP A 94 13.16 17.24 25.23
CA ASP A 94 12.46 17.50 23.96
C ASP A 94 11.29 16.53 23.76
N LEU A 95 11.40 15.30 24.28
CA LEU A 95 10.32 14.32 24.28
C LEU A 95 9.06 14.84 25.00
N HIS A 96 9.21 15.42 26.19
CA HIS A 96 8.10 15.94 27.00
C HIS A 96 7.38 17.15 26.39
N LYS A 97 8.08 17.96 25.58
CA LYS A 97 7.46 19.07 24.82
C LYS A 97 6.61 18.57 23.65
N SER A 98 6.98 17.43 23.05
CA SER A 98 6.28 16.89 21.88
C SER A 98 4.95 16.21 22.22
N ASP A 99 4.83 15.63 23.41
CA ASP A 99 3.59 14.96 23.86
C ASP A 99 2.52 15.97 24.30
N SER A 100 2.90 17.18 24.71
CA SER A 100 1.99 18.25 25.12
C SER A 100 1.31 18.98 23.95
N HIS A 101 1.83 18.87 22.71
CA HIS A 101 1.20 19.43 21.51
C HIS A 101 0.19 18.47 20.83
N HIS A 102 0.28 17.16 21.06
CA HIS A 102 -0.67 16.20 20.49
C HIS A 102 -1.98 16.08 21.29
N ALA A 103 -2.02 16.54 22.55
CA ALA A 103 -3.21 16.49 23.39
C ALA A 103 -4.33 17.49 23.00
N HIS A 104 -4.08 18.42 22.07
CA HIS A 104 -5.04 19.48 21.72
C HIS A 104 -5.75 19.31 20.36
N LEU A 105 -5.53 18.20 19.66
CA LEU A 105 -6.17 17.91 18.36
C LEU A 105 -7.24 16.81 18.41
N GLY A 106 -7.61 16.32 19.60
CA GLY A 106 -8.54 15.20 19.79
C GLY A 106 -9.93 15.54 20.35
N SER A 107 -10.23 16.80 20.69
CA SER A 107 -11.48 17.15 21.40
C SER A 107 -12.61 17.74 20.53
N GLY A 108 -12.53 17.62 19.20
CA GLY A 108 -13.41 18.35 18.28
C GLY A 108 -14.09 17.53 17.20
N LEU A 109 -14.63 16.34 17.48
CA LEU A 109 -15.60 15.68 16.59
C LEU A 109 -16.51 14.70 17.37
N HIS A 110 -17.47 15.28 18.09
CA HIS A 110 -18.74 14.66 18.43
C HIS A 110 -19.81 15.76 18.37
N ALA A 111 -20.46 15.88 17.21
CA ALA A 111 -21.74 16.53 16.99
C ALA A 111 -22.35 15.89 15.73
#